data_AF-A0A2V8KIR8-F1
#
_entry.id   AF-A0A2V8KIR8-F1
#
_cell.length_a   1.000
_cell.length_b   1.000
_cell.length_c   1.000
_cell.angle_alpha   90.00
_cell.angle_beta   90.00
_cell.angle_gamma   90.00
#
_symmetry.space_group_name_H-M   'P 1'
#
loop_
_entity.id
_entity.type
_entity.pdbx_description
1 polymer ?
#
loop_
_entity_poly.entity_id
_entity_poly.type
_entity_poly.pdbx_seq_one_letter_code
_entity_poly.pdbx_strand_id
1 'polypeptide(L)'
;MIEGPSSEVENRDIPDIPLENFVVFERPDVRLDELTTFQTIPVRRKGVFREWVESLAFTVIFVLVFTSYIAQATQVPTESMKPTILVGDHFFLDKIAFPANYPAFIRHYLPHRSIRRGDIVAFKSPTDGNIPFVKRVIGMPGDTVEVRNKSVFVNGIQLDEPYKIHVDSTVYGTDPWTPEELKIRDNYGPVTVPANRYLVMGDNRDNSNDSRYWGFVTWDELIGKPLFVYWSYESDPYVPGDKTLRESLDGYLAIAFHFFDKTRWFRFGTVVR
;
A
#
# COMPACT_ATOMS: atom_id res chain seq x y z
N MET A 1 -33.51 -33.16 -34.08
CA MET A 1 -32.26 -32.59 -34.64
C MET A 1 -32.09 -31.25 -33.94
N ILE A 2 -31.17 -31.07 -33.00
CA ILE A 2 -29.70 -31.17 -33.15
C ILE A 2 -29.10 -31.57 -31.79
N GLU A 3 -28.16 -32.54 -31.81
CA GLU A 3 -27.35 -32.99 -30.68
C GLU A 3 -26.22 -31.99 -30.38
N GLY A 4 -25.89 -31.82 -29.10
CA GLY A 4 -24.71 -31.10 -28.61
C GLY A 4 -23.48 -32.02 -28.47
N PRO A 5 -22.27 -31.46 -28.31
CA PRO A 5 -21.02 -32.11 -28.68
C PRO A 5 -20.56 -33.19 -27.69
N SER A 6 -20.02 -34.26 -28.26
CA SER A 6 -19.32 -35.37 -27.61
C SER A 6 -18.02 -34.88 -26.96
N SER A 7 -17.81 -35.22 -25.68
CA SER A 7 -16.50 -35.09 -25.04
C SER A 7 -15.67 -36.33 -25.32
N GLU A 8 -14.63 -36.16 -26.13
CA GLU A 8 -13.54 -37.14 -26.30
C GLU A 8 -12.77 -37.23 -24.97
N VAL A 9 -12.76 -38.43 -24.37
CA VAL A 9 -11.88 -38.76 -23.25
C VAL A 9 -10.61 -39.37 -23.87
N GLU A 10 -9.53 -38.61 -23.75
CA GLU A 10 -8.17 -38.95 -24.16
C GLU A 10 -7.72 -40.26 -23.48
N ASN A 11 -7.50 -41.29 -24.30
CA ASN A 11 -7.08 -42.62 -23.89
C ASN A 11 -5.60 -42.58 -23.49
N ARG A 12 -5.29 -42.60 -22.20
CA ARG A 12 -3.90 -42.73 -21.72
C ARG A 12 -3.56 -44.20 -21.54
N ASP A 13 -2.56 -44.64 -22.29
CA ASP A 13 -2.00 -46.00 -22.24
C ASP A 13 -1.64 -46.41 -20.81
N ILE A 14 -2.35 -47.42 -20.29
CA ILE A 14 -2.01 -48.11 -19.06
C ILE A 14 -0.95 -49.15 -19.42
N PRO A 15 0.24 -49.16 -18.80
CA PRO A 15 1.25 -50.17 -19.08
C PRO A 15 0.75 -51.55 -18.65
N ASP A 16 0.84 -52.54 -19.54
CA ASP A 16 0.56 -53.96 -19.27
C ASP A 16 1.55 -54.48 -18.22
N ILE A 17 1.06 -54.74 -17.01
CA ILE A 17 1.84 -55.37 -15.95
C ILE A 17 1.67 -56.88 -16.08
N PRO A 18 2.75 -57.68 -16.26
CA PRO A 18 2.66 -59.12 -16.37
C PRO A 18 2.04 -59.73 -15.10
N LEU A 19 1.00 -60.54 -15.27
CA LEU A 19 0.23 -61.20 -14.19
C LEU A 19 1.05 -62.21 -13.36
N GLU A 20 2.31 -62.47 -13.72
CA GLU A 20 3.15 -63.51 -13.12
C GLU A 20 3.72 -63.18 -11.73
N ASN A 21 3.56 -61.94 -11.26
CA ASN A 21 4.05 -61.51 -9.93
C ASN A 21 2.95 -61.37 -8.86
N PHE A 22 1.73 -61.85 -9.13
CA PHE A 22 0.70 -61.90 -8.09
C PHE A 22 0.84 -63.16 -7.25
N VAL A 23 1.40 -63.00 -6.05
CA VAL A 23 1.28 -64.00 -4.98
C VAL A 23 -0.18 -64.01 -4.52
N VAL A 24 -0.95 -64.99 -4.98
CA VAL A 24 -2.31 -65.22 -4.52
C VAL A 24 -2.24 -65.80 -3.11
N PHE A 25 -2.43 -64.96 -2.10
CA PHE A 25 -2.70 -65.42 -0.74
C PHE A 25 -4.15 -65.88 -0.66
N GLU A 26 -4.40 -67.18 -0.88
CA GLU A 26 -5.68 -67.78 -0.51
C GLU A 26 -5.82 -67.75 1.02
N ARG A 27 -6.61 -66.81 1.51
CA ARG A 27 -7.03 -66.73 2.92
C ARG A 27 -8.42 -67.36 3.06
N PRO A 28 -8.53 -68.66 3.40
CA PRO A 28 -9.80 -69.39 3.46
C PRO A 28 -10.69 -68.96 4.64
N ASP A 29 -10.19 -68.10 5.53
CA ASP A 29 -10.90 -67.52 6.67
C ASP A 29 -11.71 -66.27 6.32
N VAL A 30 -11.50 -65.67 5.14
CA VAL A 30 -12.21 -64.45 4.72
C VAL A 30 -13.39 -64.82 3.84
N ARG A 31 -14.60 -64.82 4.42
CA ARG A 31 -15.81 -64.99 3.60
C ARG A 31 -16.06 -63.71 2.79
N LEU A 32 -16.38 -63.88 1.50
CA LEU A 32 -16.62 -62.78 0.55
C LEU A 32 -17.82 -61.89 0.91
N ASP A 33 -18.74 -62.37 1.75
CA ASP A 33 -19.86 -61.58 2.29
C ASP A 33 -19.39 -60.53 3.31
N GLU A 34 -18.31 -60.76 4.05
CA GLU A 34 -17.73 -59.78 4.98
C GLU A 34 -17.00 -58.62 4.27
N LEU A 35 -16.54 -58.81 3.04
CA LEU A 35 -15.83 -57.79 2.24
C LEU A 35 -16.75 -56.72 1.63
N THR A 36 -18.08 -56.88 1.70
CA THR A 36 -19.03 -55.99 1.01
C THR A 36 -19.48 -54.77 1.82
N THR A 37 -19.02 -54.61 3.06
CA THR A 37 -19.40 -53.47 3.90
C THR A 37 -18.22 -52.58 4.24
N PHE A 38 -17.52 -52.07 3.23
CA PHE A 38 -16.88 -50.76 3.41
C PHE A 38 -18.01 -49.74 3.49
N GLN A 39 -18.48 -49.49 4.72
CA GLN A 39 -19.36 -48.37 5.03
C GLN A 39 -18.67 -47.11 4.53
N THR A 40 -19.04 -46.65 3.34
CA THR A 40 -18.62 -45.33 2.87
C THR A 40 -19.19 -44.35 3.86
N ILE A 41 -18.35 -43.78 4.73
CA ILE A 41 -18.77 -42.71 5.63
C ILE A 41 -19.48 -41.68 4.75
N PRO A 42 -20.78 -41.38 4.99
CA PRO A 42 -21.49 -40.44 4.15
C PRO A 42 -20.83 -39.08 4.33
N VAL A 43 -20.00 -38.67 3.36
CA VAL A 43 -19.46 -37.33 3.31
C VAL A 43 -20.65 -36.43 3.09
N ARG A 44 -21.11 -35.78 4.17
CA ARG A 44 -22.26 -34.89 4.17
C ARG A 44 -21.92 -33.72 3.24
N ARG A 45 -22.28 -33.81 1.96
CA ARG A 45 -22.14 -32.72 0.98
C ARG A 45 -22.75 -31.48 1.61
N LYS A 46 -21.94 -30.44 1.81
CA LYS A 46 -22.47 -29.15 2.26
C LYS A 46 -23.47 -28.72 1.18
N GLY A 47 -24.61 -28.14 1.58
CA GLY A 47 -25.55 -27.60 0.59
C GLY A 47 -24.83 -26.52 -0.22
N VAL A 48 -25.02 -26.48 -1.54
CA VAL A 48 -24.38 -25.51 -2.45
C VAL A 48 -24.52 -24.09 -1.90
N PHE A 49 -25.72 -23.73 -1.41
CA PHE A 49 -25.96 -22.43 -0.77
C PHE A 49 -25.04 -22.14 0.44
N ARG A 50 -24.77 -23.15 1.27
CA ARG A 50 -23.87 -23.00 2.44
C ARG A 50 -22.43 -22.75 1.98
N GLU A 51 -21.97 -23.40 0.92
CA GLU A 51 -20.61 -23.19 0.39
C GLU A 51 -20.43 -21.77 -0.16
N TRP A 52 -21.45 -21.24 -0.84
CA TRP A 52 -21.46 -19.84 -1.30
C TRP A 52 -21.41 -18.86 -0.12
N VAL A 53 -22.24 -19.07 0.91
CA VAL A 53 -22.25 -18.21 2.11
C VAL A 53 -20.94 -18.30 2.88
N GLU A 54 -20.38 -19.50 3.07
CA GLU A 54 -19.08 -19.71 3.74
C GLU A 54 -17.96 -18.98 2.97
N SER A 55 -17.94 -19.07 1.64
CA SER A 55 -16.93 -18.41 0.79
C SER A 55 -17.06 -16.89 0.81
N LEU A 56 -18.28 -16.37 0.77
CA LEU A 56 -18.55 -14.93 0.88
C LEU A 56 -18.15 -14.40 2.25
N ALA A 57 -18.54 -15.09 3.32
CA ALA A 57 -18.19 -14.72 4.69
C ALA A 57 -16.66 -14.72 4.88
N PHE A 58 -15.97 -15.76 4.41
CA PHE A 58 -14.51 -15.83 4.43
C PHE A 58 -13.89 -14.65 3.66
N THR A 59 -14.40 -14.33 2.47
CA THR A 59 -13.90 -13.22 1.65
C THR A 59 -14.07 -11.87 2.35
N VAL A 60 -15.25 -11.61 2.92
CA VAL A 60 -15.51 -10.37 3.66
C VAL A 60 -14.59 -10.26 4.87
N ILE A 61 -14.48 -11.33 5.68
CA ILE A 61 -13.58 -11.35 6.84
C ILE A 61 -12.13 -11.15 6.40
N PHE A 62 -11.69 -11.83 5.35
CA PHE A 62 -10.35 -11.67 4.79
C PHE A 62 -10.09 -10.23 4.36
N VAL A 63 -10.98 -9.62 3.59
CA VAL A 63 -10.85 -8.22 3.14
C VAL A 63 -10.81 -7.27 4.33
N LEU A 64 -11.67 -7.46 5.34
CA LEU A 64 -11.68 -6.62 6.54
C LEU A 64 -10.38 -6.73 7.32
N VAL A 65 -9.88 -7.96 7.55
CA VAL A 65 -8.61 -8.19 8.25
C VAL A 65 -7.43 -7.65 7.43
N PHE A 66 -7.40 -7.93 6.13
CA PHE A 66 -6.34 -7.49 5.22
C PHE A 66 -6.24 -5.96 5.16
N THR A 67 -7.36 -5.28 4.97
CA THR A 67 -7.40 -3.82 4.88
C THR A 67 -7.17 -3.14 6.24
N SER A 68 -7.54 -3.79 7.34
CA SER A 68 -7.30 -3.29 8.69
C SER A 68 -5.83 -3.45 9.12
N TYR A 69 -5.17 -4.57 8.78
CA TYR A 69 -3.91 -4.99 9.40
C TYR A 69 -2.78 -5.39 8.45
N ILE A 70 -2.94 -5.27 7.14
CA ILE A 70 -1.88 -5.69 6.21
C ILE A 70 -1.58 -4.54 5.27
N ALA A 71 -2.55 -4.20 4.42
CA ALA A 71 -2.34 -3.18 3.41
C ALA A 71 -3.57 -2.31 3.21
N GLN A 72 -3.34 -1.00 3.08
CA GLN A 72 -4.38 -0.04 2.73
C GLN A 72 -4.12 0.52 1.34
N ALA A 73 -5.09 0.40 0.45
CA ALA A 73 -5.07 1.09 -0.84
C ALA A 73 -5.34 2.58 -0.62
N THR A 74 -4.53 3.44 -1.22
CA THR A 74 -4.71 4.89 -1.15
C THR A 74 -4.33 5.56 -2.47
N GLN A 75 -4.89 6.75 -2.70
CA GLN A 75 -4.60 7.59 -3.86
C GLN A 75 -3.84 8.83 -3.40
N VAL A 76 -2.81 9.24 -4.15
CA VAL A 76 -2.14 10.53 -3.92
C VAL A 76 -2.92 11.68 -4.55
N PRO A 77 -3.36 12.66 -3.73
CA PRO A 77 -4.09 13.82 -4.23
C PRO A 77 -3.20 15.04 -4.49
N THR A 78 -1.94 15.04 -4.03
CA THR A 78 -1.08 16.24 -3.99
C THR A 78 0.27 16.04 -4.67
N GLU A 79 0.91 17.14 -5.06
CA GLU A 79 2.18 17.15 -5.78
C GLU A 79 3.43 17.17 -4.89
N SER A 80 3.24 17.14 -3.56
CA SER A 80 4.31 17.34 -2.58
C SER A 80 5.44 16.30 -2.64
N MET A 81 5.17 15.13 -3.22
CA MET A 81 6.13 14.03 -3.35
C MET A 81 6.64 13.84 -4.79
N LYS A 82 6.38 14.78 -5.70
CA LYS A 82 7.01 14.75 -7.04
C LYS A 82 8.54 14.83 -6.89
N PRO A 83 9.33 14.11 -7.70
CA PRO A 83 8.92 13.21 -8.79
C PRO A 83 8.64 11.76 -8.34
N THR A 84 8.93 11.42 -7.08
CA THR A 84 8.83 10.06 -6.53
C THR A 84 7.40 9.50 -6.59
N ILE A 85 6.43 10.32 -6.18
CA ILE A 85 5.00 10.01 -6.21
C ILE A 85 4.26 11.16 -6.90
N LEU A 86 3.43 10.81 -7.87
CA LEU A 86 2.68 11.71 -8.72
C LEU A 86 1.20 11.77 -8.29
N VAL A 87 0.54 12.89 -8.56
CA VAL A 87 -0.92 13.01 -8.39
C VAL A 87 -1.62 11.97 -9.25
N GLY A 88 -2.56 11.24 -8.64
CA GLY A 88 -3.29 10.16 -9.29
C GLY A 88 -2.59 8.79 -9.25
N ASP A 89 -1.42 8.70 -8.61
CA ASP A 89 -0.87 7.40 -8.22
C ASP A 89 -1.72 6.75 -7.14
N HIS A 90 -1.95 5.45 -7.34
CA HIS A 90 -2.56 4.56 -6.38
C HIS A 90 -1.53 3.52 -5.95
N PHE A 91 -1.35 3.37 -4.65
CA PHE A 91 -0.34 2.48 -4.07
C PHE A 91 -0.88 1.86 -2.78
N PHE A 92 -0.24 0.77 -2.39
CA PHE A 92 -0.50 0.14 -1.10
C PHE A 92 0.41 0.73 -0.02
N LEU A 93 -0.19 0.99 1.14
CA LEU A 93 0.51 1.24 2.38
C LEU A 93 0.72 -0.07 3.12
N ASP A 94 1.96 -0.45 3.34
CA ASP A 94 2.33 -1.51 4.27
C ASP A 94 2.13 -1.02 5.70
N LYS A 95 1.09 -1.52 6.36
CA LYS A 95 0.76 -1.18 7.74
C LYS A 95 1.57 -2.00 8.74
N ILE A 96 2.18 -3.11 8.31
CA ILE A 96 2.99 -3.99 9.15
C ILE A 96 4.37 -3.36 9.38
N ALA A 97 4.90 -2.63 8.40
CA ALA A 97 6.16 -1.91 8.54
C ALA A 97 6.18 -0.94 9.75
N PHE A 98 5.04 -0.30 10.03
CA PHE A 98 4.88 0.64 11.14
C PHE A 98 3.62 0.30 11.95
N PRO A 99 3.69 -0.72 12.83
CA PRO A 99 2.51 -1.23 13.53
C PRO A 99 2.14 -0.37 14.74
N ALA A 100 2.34 0.95 14.66
CA ALA A 100 2.14 1.89 15.76
C ALA A 100 0.70 1.86 16.29
N ASN A 101 -0.27 1.73 15.37
CA ASN A 101 -1.70 1.70 15.65
C ASN A 101 -2.25 0.27 15.89
N TYR A 102 -1.40 -0.75 16.07
CA TYR A 102 -1.86 -2.13 16.30
C TYR A 102 -2.12 -2.37 17.79
N PRO A 103 -3.06 -3.26 18.13
CA PRO A 103 -3.24 -3.70 19.51
C PRO A 103 -1.93 -4.22 20.10
N ALA A 104 -1.61 -3.81 21.33
CA ALA A 104 -0.33 -4.10 21.98
C ALA A 104 0.02 -5.60 22.00
N PHE A 105 -0.99 -6.46 22.16
CA PHE A 105 -0.83 -7.91 22.19
C PHE A 105 -0.38 -8.52 20.85
N ILE A 106 -0.70 -7.89 19.71
CA ILE A 106 -0.24 -8.34 18.38
C ILE A 106 1.08 -7.66 18.03
N ARG A 107 1.19 -6.37 18.34
CA ARG A 107 2.33 -5.52 17.96
C ARG A 107 3.66 -6.17 18.30
N HIS A 108 3.81 -6.78 19.48
CA HIS A 108 5.04 -7.45 19.92
C HIS A 108 5.53 -8.57 18.98
N TYR A 109 4.60 -9.28 18.32
CA TYR A 109 4.93 -10.40 17.43
C TYR A 109 5.14 -9.98 15.98
N LEU A 110 4.80 -8.74 15.63
CA LEU A 110 5.00 -8.22 14.29
C LEU A 110 6.46 -7.82 14.07
N PRO A 111 6.97 -7.93 12.83
CA PRO A 111 8.30 -7.49 12.51
C PRO A 111 8.40 -5.97 12.75
N HIS A 112 9.26 -5.57 13.68
CA HIS A 112 9.52 -4.16 13.95
C HIS A 112 10.62 -3.65 13.04
N ARG A 113 10.28 -2.75 12.12
CA ARG A 113 11.26 -1.98 11.36
C ARG A 113 11.43 -0.61 12.00
N SER A 114 12.65 -0.29 12.44
CA SER A 114 12.97 1.08 12.85
C SER A 114 12.90 2.00 11.63
N ILE A 115 12.31 3.19 11.78
CA ILE A 115 12.35 4.23 10.76
C ILE A 115 13.79 4.64 10.53
N ARG A 116 14.12 4.89 9.27
CA ARG A 116 15.42 5.40 8.86
C ARG A 116 15.23 6.74 8.15
N ARG A 117 16.25 7.59 8.22
CA ARG A 117 16.31 8.79 7.39
C ARG A 117 16.16 8.38 5.91
N GLY A 118 15.38 9.13 5.17
CA GLY A 118 15.04 8.84 3.78
C GLY A 118 13.83 7.92 3.60
N ASP A 119 13.32 7.27 4.65
CA ASP A 119 12.07 6.50 4.53
C ASP A 119 10.91 7.42 4.14
N ILE A 120 10.04 6.93 3.27
CA ILE A 120 8.77 7.58 2.97
C ILE A 120 7.71 6.98 3.89
N VAL A 121 6.97 7.84 4.58
CA VAL A 121 5.97 7.44 5.58
C VAL A 121 4.63 8.08 5.25
N ALA A 122 3.56 7.31 5.45
CA ALA A 122 2.20 7.82 5.49
C ALA A 122 1.75 8.00 6.94
N PHE A 123 1.11 9.11 7.24
CA PHE A 123 0.68 9.47 8.59
C PHE A 123 -0.62 10.29 8.57
N LYS A 124 -1.26 10.41 9.73
CA LYS A 124 -2.49 11.19 9.89
C LYS A 124 -2.21 12.67 9.58
N SER A 125 -3.08 13.30 8.78
CA SER A 125 -2.94 14.71 8.44
C SER A 125 -3.05 15.59 9.70
N PRO A 126 -2.16 16.58 9.88
CA PRO A 126 -2.25 17.53 11.00
C PRO A 126 -3.31 18.63 10.77
N THR A 127 -3.86 18.78 9.57
CA THR A 127 -4.78 19.87 9.20
C THR A 127 -6.22 19.39 8.97
N ASP A 128 -6.72 18.49 9.83
CA ASP A 128 -8.12 18.01 9.86
C ASP A 128 -8.63 17.39 8.55
N GLY A 129 -7.91 16.41 8.01
CA GLY A 129 -8.34 15.63 6.85
C GLY A 129 -8.27 14.12 7.08
N ASN A 130 -9.29 13.39 6.63
CA ASN A 130 -9.28 11.92 6.55
C ASN A 130 -8.28 11.38 5.50
N ILE A 131 -7.60 12.25 4.75
CA ILE A 131 -6.62 11.90 3.74
C ILE A 131 -5.24 11.83 4.40
N PRO A 132 -4.57 10.66 4.41
CA PRO A 132 -3.22 10.51 4.91
C PRO A 132 -2.22 11.41 4.18
N PHE A 133 -1.28 12.00 4.92
CA PHE A 133 -0.15 12.69 4.33
C PHE A 133 0.97 11.69 4.07
N VAL A 134 1.65 11.85 2.93
CA VAL A 134 2.87 11.10 2.60
C VAL A 134 4.02 12.08 2.49
N LYS A 135 5.10 11.81 3.23
CA LYS A 135 6.32 12.63 3.27
C LYS A 135 7.55 11.75 3.48
N ARG A 136 8.73 12.28 3.20
CA ARG A 136 10.01 11.64 3.46
C ARG A 136 10.57 12.07 4.80
N VAL A 137 11.09 11.13 5.58
CA VAL A 137 11.75 11.39 6.87
C VAL A 137 13.11 12.03 6.61
N ILE A 138 13.24 13.28 7.02
CA ILE A 138 14.47 14.06 6.88
C ILE A 138 15.23 14.15 8.19
N GLY A 139 14.56 14.27 9.34
CA GLY A 139 15.18 14.33 10.67
C GLY A 139 14.72 13.20 11.58
N MET A 140 15.67 12.53 12.20
CA MET A 140 15.50 11.47 13.21
C MET A 140 15.57 12.07 14.62
N PRO A 141 15.05 11.38 15.66
CA PRO A 141 15.20 11.82 17.05
C PRO A 141 16.64 12.19 17.40
N GLY A 142 16.84 13.41 17.92
CA GLY A 142 18.15 13.93 18.32
C GLY A 142 18.91 14.70 17.22
N ASP A 143 18.48 14.63 15.97
CA ASP A 143 19.11 15.42 14.90
C ASP A 143 18.80 16.91 15.04
N THR A 144 19.76 17.76 14.69
CA THR A 144 19.52 19.17 14.38
C THR A 144 19.38 19.34 12.88
N VAL A 145 18.20 19.77 12.43
CA VAL A 145 17.89 20.00 11.01
C VAL A 145 17.82 21.50 10.74
N GLU A 146 18.41 21.92 9.64
CA GLU A 146 18.40 23.29 9.17
C GLU A 146 18.25 23.32 7.65
N VAL A 147 17.53 24.30 7.13
CA VAL A 147 17.49 24.60 5.69
C VAL A 147 18.15 25.95 5.50
N ARG A 148 19.14 26.01 4.61
CA ARG A 148 19.80 27.27 4.20
C ARG A 148 19.72 27.37 2.70
N ASN A 149 19.09 28.42 2.19
CA ASN A 149 18.95 28.67 0.75
C ASN A 149 18.53 27.40 -0.01
N LYS A 150 17.40 26.78 0.39
CA LYS A 150 16.83 25.54 -0.19
C LYS A 150 17.63 24.24 0.04
N SER A 151 18.80 24.31 0.67
CA SER A 151 19.62 23.12 0.98
C SER A 151 19.41 22.66 2.42
N VAL A 152 19.13 21.36 2.61
CA VAL A 152 18.97 20.77 3.94
C VAL A 152 20.33 20.38 4.50
N PHE A 153 20.54 20.73 5.76
CA PHE A 153 21.66 20.32 6.58
C PHE A 153 21.13 19.53 7.78
N VAL A 154 21.75 18.40 8.07
CA VAL A 154 21.47 17.61 9.27
C VAL A 154 22.76 17.53 10.07
N ASN A 155 22.73 17.96 11.33
CA ASN A 155 23.88 18.03 12.22
C ASN A 155 25.05 18.80 11.58
N GLY A 156 24.72 19.86 10.83
CA GLY A 156 25.67 20.72 10.11
C GLY A 156 26.18 20.17 8.76
N ILE A 157 25.83 18.93 8.40
CA ILE A 157 26.25 18.30 7.14
C ILE A 157 25.13 18.42 6.11
N GLN A 158 25.44 18.92 4.91
CA GLN A 158 24.47 18.98 3.83
C GLN A 158 24.01 17.57 3.45
N LEU A 159 22.69 17.37 3.43
CA LEU A 159 22.10 16.08 3.08
C LEU A 159 22.17 15.85 1.56
N ASP A 160 22.55 14.64 1.15
CA ASP A 160 22.46 14.21 -0.24
C ASP A 160 21.01 13.80 -0.57
N GLU A 161 20.39 14.49 -1.52
CA GLU A 161 18.96 14.42 -1.80
C GLU A 161 18.69 14.29 -3.31
N PRO A 162 19.08 13.17 -3.96
CA PRO A 162 18.90 13.01 -5.41
C PRO A 162 17.43 12.95 -5.84
N TYR A 163 16.51 12.71 -4.90
CA TYR A 163 15.06 12.70 -5.10
C TYR A 163 14.43 14.10 -5.05
N LYS A 164 15.15 15.11 -4.55
CA LYS A 164 14.61 16.43 -4.28
C LYS A 164 14.49 17.25 -5.55
N ILE A 165 13.37 17.98 -5.66
CA ILE A 165 13.19 19.01 -6.69
C ILE A 165 12.83 20.35 -6.08
N HIS A 166 13.24 21.41 -6.78
CA HIS A 166 12.74 22.76 -6.62
C HIS A 166 12.16 23.20 -7.96
N VAL A 167 10.89 23.60 -7.95
CA VAL A 167 10.19 24.14 -9.12
C VAL A 167 10.34 25.65 -9.21
N ASP A 168 10.69 26.30 -8.10
CA ASP A 168 11.00 27.72 -8.01
C ASP A 168 12.50 27.89 -7.79
N SER A 169 13.17 28.56 -8.73
CA SER A 169 14.61 28.86 -8.66
C SER A 169 14.94 30.02 -7.72
N THR A 170 13.94 30.82 -7.32
CA THR A 170 14.11 31.96 -6.43
C THR A 170 14.36 31.49 -5.02
N VAL A 171 15.45 31.97 -4.41
CA VAL A 171 15.70 31.80 -2.98
C VAL A 171 15.16 33.02 -2.26
N TYR A 172 14.15 32.83 -1.43
CA TYR A 172 13.61 33.90 -0.61
C TYR A 172 14.46 34.08 0.65
N GLY A 173 15.06 35.26 0.78
CA GLY A 173 15.89 35.64 1.91
C GLY A 173 15.07 36.04 3.13
N THR A 174 15.76 36.47 4.19
CA THR A 174 15.14 36.93 5.43
C THR A 174 14.77 38.41 5.41
N ASP A 175 14.56 39.00 4.24
CA ASP A 175 14.22 40.41 4.11
C ASP A 175 12.82 40.70 4.70
N PRO A 176 12.54 41.94 5.15
CA PRO A 176 11.28 42.25 5.83
C PRO A 176 10.02 42.05 4.98
N TRP A 177 10.12 42.10 3.64
CA TRP A 177 8.97 42.13 2.74
C TRP A 177 8.54 40.75 2.27
N THR A 178 9.45 39.77 2.31
CA THR A 178 9.14 38.38 2.00
C THR A 178 8.16 37.79 3.04
N PRO A 179 7.04 37.18 2.59
CA PRO A 179 6.12 36.45 3.46
C PRO A 179 6.82 35.34 4.27
N GLU A 180 6.45 35.18 5.54
CA GLU A 180 7.10 34.22 6.46
C GLU A 180 7.06 32.78 5.93
N GLU A 181 5.97 32.39 5.27
CA GLU A 181 5.82 31.06 4.68
C GLU A 181 6.87 30.76 3.60
N LEU A 182 7.27 31.77 2.82
CA LEU A 182 8.31 31.66 1.79
C LEU A 182 9.71 31.70 2.41
N LYS A 183 9.90 32.44 3.51
CA LYS A 183 11.14 32.42 4.29
C LYS A 183 11.38 31.03 4.84
N ILE A 184 10.41 30.49 5.58
CA ILE A 184 10.44 29.15 6.18
C ILE A 184 10.63 28.06 5.12
N ARG A 185 10.04 28.23 3.93
CA ARG A 185 10.20 27.30 2.80
C ARG A 185 11.68 27.08 2.44
N ASP A 186 12.43 28.18 2.33
CA ASP A 186 13.80 28.19 1.80
C ASP A 186 14.88 28.28 2.89
N ASN A 187 14.51 28.74 4.08
CA ASN A 187 15.38 28.98 5.24
C ASN A 187 14.63 28.60 6.53
N TYR A 188 14.99 27.46 7.13
CA TYR A 188 14.29 26.88 8.27
C TYR A 188 15.27 26.44 9.36
N GLY A 189 14.91 26.67 10.61
CA GLY A 189 15.71 26.25 11.76
C GLY A 189 16.96 27.11 11.99
N PRO A 190 17.98 26.56 12.69
CA PRO A 190 18.14 25.16 13.11
C PRO A 190 17.10 24.72 14.15
N VAL A 191 16.64 23.47 14.04
CA VAL A 191 15.68 22.84 14.96
C VAL A 191 16.14 21.45 15.34
N THR A 192 16.17 21.14 16.65
CA THR A 192 16.47 19.79 17.14
C THR A 192 15.20 18.95 17.21
N VAL A 193 15.22 17.78 16.56
CA VAL A 193 14.12 16.82 16.55
C VAL A 193 14.03 16.16 17.92
N PRO A 194 12.89 16.27 18.63
CA PRO A 194 12.74 15.67 19.95
C PRO A 194 12.77 14.13 19.92
N ALA A 195 12.93 13.53 21.10
CA ALA A 195 12.78 12.09 21.26
C ALA A 195 11.41 11.60 20.72
N ASN A 196 11.41 10.42 20.07
CA ASN A 196 10.22 9.77 19.50
C ASN A 196 9.44 10.60 18.46
N ARG A 197 10.11 11.58 17.84
CA ARG A 197 9.54 12.44 16.79
C ARG A 197 10.41 12.42 15.55
N TYR A 198 9.82 12.78 14.43
CA TYR A 198 10.44 12.79 13.12
C TYR A 198 10.11 14.10 12.42
N LEU A 199 11.11 14.70 11.77
CA LEU A 199 10.91 15.81 10.86
C LEU A 199 10.77 15.24 9.45
N VAL A 200 9.66 15.55 8.78
CA VAL A 200 9.36 15.03 7.44
C VAL A 200 9.22 16.17 6.43
N MET A 201 9.66 15.95 5.20
CA MET A 201 9.55 16.92 4.10
C MET A 201 9.05 16.24 2.83
N GLY A 202 8.43 17.03 1.95
CA GLY A 202 8.12 16.58 0.60
C GLY A 202 9.36 16.55 -0.29
N ASP A 203 9.34 15.69 -1.30
CA ASP A 203 10.38 15.65 -2.34
C ASP A 203 10.28 16.89 -3.26
N ASN A 204 9.06 17.40 -3.46
CA ASN A 204 8.80 18.69 -4.11
C ASN A 204 8.79 19.81 -3.06
N ARG A 205 9.96 20.40 -2.84
CA ARG A 205 10.21 21.28 -1.68
C ARG A 205 9.42 22.57 -1.68
N ASP A 206 9.14 23.09 -2.87
CA ASP A 206 8.46 24.38 -2.99
C ASP A 206 6.94 24.23 -2.91
N ASN A 207 6.42 23.02 -3.19
CA ASN A 207 4.98 22.69 -3.16
C ASN A 207 4.65 21.62 -2.12
N SER A 208 5.20 21.74 -0.91
CA SER A 208 4.99 20.77 0.16
C SER A 208 4.69 21.45 1.49
N ASN A 209 3.44 21.28 1.95
CA ASN A 209 3.06 21.58 3.33
C ASN A 209 3.52 20.44 4.25
N ASP A 210 4.67 20.62 4.89
CA ASP A 210 5.38 19.61 5.69
C ASP A 210 5.90 20.16 7.02
N SER A 211 6.80 19.43 7.70
CA SER A 211 7.22 19.74 9.06
C SER A 211 7.81 21.14 9.25
N ARG A 212 8.22 21.82 8.17
CA ARG A 212 8.60 23.24 8.22
C ARG A 212 7.49 24.14 8.76
N TYR A 213 6.22 23.79 8.50
CA TYR A 213 5.06 24.62 8.81
C TYR A 213 4.30 24.18 10.07
N TRP A 214 4.19 22.86 10.31
CA TRP A 214 3.37 22.30 11.39
C TRP A 214 4.14 21.46 12.41
N GLY A 215 5.47 21.32 12.26
CA GLY A 215 6.32 20.63 13.23
C GLY A 215 6.44 19.12 12.99
N PHE A 216 6.60 18.34 14.05
CA PHE A 216 7.08 16.95 13.93
C PHE A 216 5.97 15.90 13.95
N VAL A 217 6.24 14.78 13.28
CA VAL A 217 5.41 13.57 13.31
C VAL A 217 5.88 12.64 14.41
N THR A 218 4.95 12.08 15.17
CA THR A 218 5.18 11.06 16.19
C THR A 218 5.05 9.66 15.61
N TRP A 219 5.62 8.67 16.30
CA TRP A 219 5.48 7.26 15.90
C TRP A 219 4.01 6.82 15.81
N ASP A 220 3.14 7.28 16.70
CA ASP A 220 1.74 6.82 16.79
C ASP A 220 0.83 7.42 15.69
N GLU A 221 1.28 8.49 15.03
CA GLU A 221 0.59 9.09 13.88
C GLU A 221 0.82 8.31 12.58
N LEU A 222 1.81 7.41 12.55
CA LEU A 222 2.17 6.66 11.36
C LEU A 222 1.13 5.60 11.01
N ILE A 223 0.74 5.57 9.74
CA ILE A 223 -0.24 4.66 9.18
C ILE A 223 0.46 3.49 8.48
N GLY A 224 1.52 3.76 7.72
CA GLY A 224 2.23 2.73 6.97
C GLY A 224 3.29 3.26 6.02
N LYS A 225 4.00 2.34 5.37
CA LYS A 225 5.02 2.63 4.36
C LYS A 225 4.45 2.47 2.95
N PRO A 226 4.56 3.48 2.05
CA PRO A 226 4.26 3.28 0.64
C PRO A 226 5.11 2.17 0.03
N LEU A 227 4.47 1.22 -0.68
CA LEU A 227 5.15 0.07 -1.28
C LEU A 227 5.48 0.27 -2.76
N PHE A 228 4.47 0.11 -3.61
CA PHE A 228 4.57 0.22 -5.05
C PHE A 228 3.28 0.79 -5.63
N VAL A 229 3.40 1.45 -6.78
CA VAL A 229 2.25 1.98 -7.51
C VAL A 229 1.58 0.85 -8.28
N TYR A 230 0.33 0.54 -7.94
CA TYR A 230 -0.46 -0.50 -8.62
C TYR A 230 -1.34 0.07 -9.74
N TRP A 231 -1.59 1.38 -9.73
CA TRP A 231 -2.27 2.06 -10.82
C TRP A 231 -1.93 3.55 -10.76
N SER A 232 -1.88 4.20 -11.91
CA SER A 232 -1.57 5.62 -11.99
C SER A 232 -2.38 6.23 -13.11
N TYR A 233 -3.20 7.21 -12.78
CA TYR A 233 -4.06 7.90 -13.71
C TYR A 233 -3.74 9.39 -13.69
N GLU A 234 -3.62 10.00 -14.86
CA GLU A 234 -3.41 11.44 -14.97
C GLU A 234 -4.68 12.19 -14.55
N SER A 235 -4.62 12.83 -13.40
CA SER A 235 -5.72 13.62 -12.83
C SER A 235 -5.20 14.96 -12.31
N ASP A 236 -6.10 15.94 -12.28
CA ASP A 236 -5.83 17.20 -11.59
C ASP A 236 -5.66 16.98 -10.07
N PRO A 237 -4.91 17.85 -9.38
CA PRO A 237 -4.81 17.83 -7.93
C PRO A 237 -6.20 17.90 -7.27
N TYR A 238 -6.35 17.22 -6.13
CA TYR A 238 -7.61 17.22 -5.39
C TYR A 238 -7.96 18.64 -4.91
N VAL A 239 -9.17 19.09 -5.25
CA VAL A 239 -9.77 20.31 -4.73
C VAL A 239 -10.83 19.91 -3.69
N PRO A 240 -10.73 20.35 -2.42
CA PRO A 240 -11.74 20.09 -1.40
C PRO A 240 -13.10 20.69 -1.79
N GLY A 241 -14.17 19.92 -1.62
CA GLY A 241 -15.54 20.34 -1.88
C GLY A 241 -16.48 19.16 -2.12
N ASP A 242 -17.75 19.33 -1.80
CA ASP A 242 -18.76 18.31 -2.08
C ASP A 242 -19.05 18.29 -3.59
N LYS A 243 -18.80 17.15 -4.21
CA LYS A 243 -19.18 16.91 -5.61
C LYS A 243 -20.64 16.52 -5.67
N THR A 244 -21.36 17.07 -6.64
CA THR A 244 -22.70 16.60 -6.99
C THR A 244 -22.64 15.18 -7.59
N LEU A 245 -23.78 14.48 -7.57
CA LEU A 245 -23.89 13.15 -8.19
C LEU A 245 -23.54 13.16 -9.68
N ARG A 246 -23.89 14.24 -10.39
CA ARG A 246 -23.57 14.40 -11.82
C ARG A 246 -22.06 14.53 -12.04
N GLU A 247 -21.40 15.42 -11.30
CA GLU A 247 -19.95 15.59 -11.39
C GLU A 247 -19.19 14.30 -11.03
N SER A 248 -19.71 13.52 -10.09
CA SER A 248 -19.15 12.21 -9.74
C SER A 248 -19.29 11.22 -10.91
N LEU A 249 -20.47 11.15 -11.53
CA LEU A 249 -20.73 10.28 -12.68
C LEU A 249 -19.88 10.68 -13.90
N ASP A 250 -19.82 11.97 -14.21
CA ASP A 250 -19.00 12.51 -15.30
C ASP A 250 -17.53 12.18 -15.09
N GLY A 251 -17.04 12.23 -13.84
CA GLY A 251 -15.70 11.80 -13.47
C GLY A 251 -15.44 10.32 -13.77
N TYR A 252 -16.37 9.42 -13.43
CA TYR A 252 -16.24 7.99 -13.73
C TYR A 252 -16.32 7.70 -15.23
N LEU A 253 -17.20 8.38 -15.96
CA LEU A 253 -17.28 8.26 -17.41
C LEU A 253 -15.99 8.73 -18.07
N ALA A 254 -15.43 9.86 -17.61
CA ALA A 254 -14.15 10.35 -18.10
C ALA A 254 -13.04 9.32 -17.86
N ILE A 255 -12.97 8.69 -16.68
CA ILE A 255 -12.00 7.60 -16.42
C ILE A 255 -12.23 6.42 -17.36
N ALA A 256 -13.48 6.02 -17.61
CA ALA A 256 -13.78 4.88 -18.49
C ALA A 256 -13.39 5.16 -19.95
N PHE A 257 -13.74 6.33 -20.48
CA PHE A 257 -13.39 6.73 -21.85
C PHE A 257 -11.89 6.97 -22.02
N HIS A 258 -11.24 7.55 -21.01
CA HIS A 258 -9.83 7.89 -21.05
C HIS A 258 -8.93 6.87 -20.33
N PHE A 259 -9.44 5.65 -20.10
CA PHE A 259 -8.76 4.66 -19.29
C PHE A 259 -7.39 4.32 -19.86
N PHE A 260 -7.27 4.18 -21.19
CA PHE A 260 -6.05 3.70 -21.82
C PHE A 260 -5.03 4.80 -22.08
N ASP A 261 -5.47 6.01 -22.42
CA ASP A 261 -4.64 7.17 -22.76
C ASP A 261 -4.15 7.93 -21.52
N LYS A 262 -4.97 8.06 -20.48
CA LYS A 262 -4.58 8.74 -19.24
C LYS A 262 -3.99 7.84 -18.17
N THR A 263 -4.07 6.51 -18.34
CA THR A 263 -3.32 5.60 -17.45
C THR A 263 -1.83 5.66 -17.78
N ARG A 264 -1.02 6.01 -16.77
CA ARG A 264 0.44 6.01 -16.85
C ARG A 264 0.98 4.60 -16.62
N TRP A 265 0.90 3.75 -17.66
CA TRP A 265 1.29 2.34 -17.59
C TRP A 265 2.72 2.10 -17.08
N PHE A 266 3.67 2.98 -17.43
CA PHE A 266 5.07 2.89 -16.98
C PHE A 266 5.24 3.04 -15.45
N ARG A 267 4.23 3.58 -14.76
CA ARG A 267 4.23 3.68 -13.28
C ARG A 267 3.87 2.36 -12.62
N PHE A 268 3.18 1.45 -13.30
CA PHE A 268 2.75 0.18 -12.72
C PHE A 268 3.96 -0.62 -12.19
N GLY A 269 3.89 -1.05 -10.93
CA GLY A 269 4.98 -1.79 -10.26
C GLY A 269 6.16 -0.91 -9.82
N THR A 270 6.11 0.41 -10.01
CA THR A 270 7.17 1.32 -9.54
C THR A 270 7.24 1.27 -8.01
N VAL A 271 8.40 0.87 -7.48
CA VAL A 271 8.67 0.87 -6.05
C VAL A 271 8.85 2.29 -5.55
N VAL A 272 8.15 2.62 -4.46
CA VAL A 272 8.25 3.93 -3.82
C VAL A 272 9.45 3.91 -2.87
N ARG A 273 10.52 4.66 -3.21
CA ARG A 273 11.76 4.72 -2.41
C ARG A 273 12.40 6.10 -2.39
#